data_AF-A0A9E3SQ60-F1
#
_entry.id   AF-A0A9E3SQ60-F1
#
_cell.length_a   1.000
_cell.length_b   1.000
_cell.length_c   1.000
_cell.angle_alpha   90.00
_cell.angle_beta   90.00
_cell.angle_gamma   90.00
#
_symmetry.space_group_name_H-M   'P 1'
#
loop_
_entity.id
_entity.type
_entity.pdbx_description
1 polymer ?
#
loop_
_entity_poly.entity_id
_entity_poly.type
_entity_poly.pdbx_seq_one_letter_code
_entity_poly.pdbx_strand_id
1 'polypeptide(L)'
;MNEHILGISSYGSHRVKHPQTGQMVSAYKLGYTSGASAVLMALYGNQAQDVSSKHARYHYVQIHAEVTVRHGYILLKVNDDQLTRSEAITSQRHRPAVYRWLDGAWQEFPNIRSAQYQPIIERTGPNFNPTSLLIATTGGGKESATVGVITAEKSQREGQREAWWWLHGDTYPHRDLLKRWGCRWSKKRRCWYYVGETLPDAVQALIDTPSDDAPCSDEEATAILGVDIQPKPQPETSRLFALGETVYARHDLVSSDSKPIPTGTHGKITRLYNRNASHGWSYDVDFEDIGTGWFFERELTSLEPVQSIRITRGTIVPPGAVLPPTDAEIKHTLVEGGHQPEAVEPDNTPEEAEVPKVRIIKPVLDVSDDAEPDAVITAIQQMKAEALPVLQSSSASNGKRNLVRIPQAPCGEMTGSITGNVWAYGWAVHEGVCVYLNLGGPRMAVEAIRAKLAKGDTVNLHQWDAPSVELTAGEGNTGMYAAFTQNIPEAKFTSLILLHEQVTQPNYGGKSTTFILYLSDEQAMAQLHQHVIRLVKVPVFPEWMGYLWQAGQSAMLVRKTRSAGGLEIFSLDLDVDSWTRLLTGGLSQGIIHLTHTA
;
A
#
# COMPACT_ATOMS: atom_id res chain seq x y z
N MET A 1 -13.45 29.51 32.90
CA MET A 1 -13.84 29.86 31.51
C MET A 1 -14.74 28.75 31.02
N ASN A 2 -15.75 29.03 30.21
CA ASN A 2 -16.57 27.95 29.65
C ASN A 2 -15.89 27.42 28.38
N GLU A 3 -15.71 26.10 28.31
CA GLU A 3 -15.29 25.44 27.08
C GLU A 3 -16.54 25.11 26.24
N HIS A 4 -16.53 25.51 24.98
CA HIS A 4 -17.56 25.14 24.00
C HIS A 4 -16.96 24.21 22.96
N ILE A 5 -17.69 23.16 22.59
CA ILE A 5 -17.29 22.25 21.53
C ILE A 5 -17.94 22.70 20.22
N LEU A 6 -17.11 23.00 19.21
CA LEU A 6 -17.54 23.33 17.86
C LEU A 6 -17.29 22.15 16.90
N GLY A 7 -18.15 22.03 15.89
CA GLY A 7 -17.96 21.18 14.72
C GLY A 7 -18.04 22.00 13.45
N ILE A 8 -16.98 22.02 12.64
CA ILE A 8 -16.88 22.78 11.40
C ILE A 8 -16.89 21.84 10.21
N SER A 9 -17.84 22.00 9.28
CA SER A 9 -18.04 21.06 8.16
C SER A 9 -16.87 21.07 7.16
N SER A 10 -16.34 19.89 6.86
CA SER A 10 -15.23 19.66 5.93
C SER A 10 -15.44 18.42 5.08
N TYR A 11 -15.00 18.48 3.83
CA TYR A 11 -14.98 17.34 2.90
C TYR A 11 -13.73 16.45 3.11
N GLY A 12 -12.93 16.70 4.15
CA GLY A 12 -11.70 15.98 4.45
C GLY A 12 -10.44 16.67 3.95
N SER A 13 -9.28 16.06 4.22
CA SER A 13 -7.97 16.52 3.74
C SER A 13 -7.73 16.12 2.28
N HIS A 14 -7.17 17.04 1.51
CA HIS A 14 -6.77 16.85 0.12
C HIS A 14 -5.34 17.36 -0.08
N ARG A 15 -4.57 16.72 -0.97
CA ARG A 15 -3.30 17.29 -1.44
C ARG A 15 -3.59 18.31 -2.55
N VAL A 16 -3.03 19.51 -2.43
CA VAL A 16 -3.22 20.63 -3.39
C VAL A 16 -1.90 21.33 -3.67
N LYS A 17 -1.79 21.94 -4.85
CA LYS A 17 -0.60 22.74 -5.23
C LYS A 17 -0.72 24.14 -4.61
N HIS A 18 0.16 24.45 -3.67
CA HIS A 18 0.19 25.73 -2.96
C HIS A 18 0.41 26.90 -3.96
N PRO A 19 -0.41 27.97 -3.94
CA PRO A 19 -0.44 28.94 -5.03
C PRO A 19 0.81 29.83 -5.12
N GLN A 20 1.53 30.04 -4.01
CA GLN A 20 2.77 30.83 -3.97
C GLN A 20 4.04 29.98 -4.20
N THR A 21 4.24 28.91 -3.44
CA THR A 21 5.45 28.06 -3.48
C THR A 21 5.43 26.96 -4.54
N GLY A 22 4.28 26.67 -5.14
CA GLY A 22 4.12 25.58 -6.13
C GLY A 22 4.23 24.15 -5.58
N GLN A 23 4.42 23.97 -4.26
CA GLN A 23 4.59 22.66 -3.63
C GLN A 23 3.25 21.94 -3.36
N MET A 24 3.27 20.61 -3.25
CA MET A 24 2.08 19.76 -3.02
C MET A 24 1.80 19.56 -1.52
N VAL A 25 1.13 20.55 -0.92
CA VAL A 25 0.74 20.61 0.50
C VAL A 25 -0.54 19.83 0.81
N SER A 26 -0.81 19.57 2.08
CA SER A 26 -2.07 18.97 2.56
C SER A 26 -2.97 20.03 3.18
N ALA A 27 -4.23 20.10 2.75
CA ALA A 27 -5.19 21.12 3.18
C ALA A 27 -6.61 20.55 3.32
N TYR A 28 -7.39 21.11 4.25
CA TYR A 28 -8.78 20.72 4.47
C TYR A 28 -9.70 21.40 3.46
N LYS A 29 -10.50 20.60 2.76
CA LYS A 29 -11.46 21.06 1.75
C LYS A 29 -12.76 21.50 2.42
N LEU A 30 -13.19 22.72 2.12
CA LEU A 30 -14.30 23.43 2.75
C LEU A 30 -15.24 24.03 1.70
N GLY A 31 -16.52 24.23 2.06
CA GLY A 31 -17.52 24.77 1.13
C GLY A 31 -17.25 26.23 0.77
N TYR A 32 -17.10 26.54 -0.52
CA TYR A 32 -16.76 27.88 -1.03
C TYR A 32 -17.69 29.00 -0.54
N THR A 33 -18.99 28.71 -0.38
CA THR A 33 -20.02 29.66 0.07
C THR A 33 -20.33 29.58 1.58
N SER A 34 -19.53 28.86 2.37
CA SER A 34 -19.77 28.62 3.80
C SER A 34 -18.88 29.45 4.72
N GLY A 35 -19.34 29.70 5.95
CA GLY A 35 -18.55 30.38 6.99
C GLY A 35 -17.34 29.58 7.50
N ALA A 36 -17.31 28.26 7.24
CA ALA A 36 -16.31 27.32 7.76
C ALA A 36 -14.84 27.75 7.56
N SER A 37 -14.46 28.25 6.39
CA SER A 37 -13.08 28.70 6.12
C SER A 37 -12.72 29.96 6.90
N ALA A 38 -13.61 30.94 6.94
CA ALA A 38 -13.42 32.19 7.68
C ALA A 38 -13.33 31.96 9.19
N VAL A 39 -14.15 31.06 9.75
CA VAL A 39 -14.08 30.69 11.17
C VAL A 39 -12.78 29.95 11.50
N LEU A 40 -12.34 29.00 10.67
CA LEU A 40 -11.06 28.31 10.88
C LEU A 40 -9.86 29.27 10.86
N MET A 41 -9.81 30.20 9.90
CA MET A 41 -8.75 31.21 9.85
C MET A 41 -8.79 32.17 11.06
N ALA A 42 -9.97 32.53 11.55
CA ALA A 42 -10.11 33.40 12.72
C ALA A 42 -9.79 32.72 14.07
N LEU A 43 -9.97 31.39 14.16
CA LEU A 43 -9.67 30.60 15.37
C LEU A 43 -8.20 30.18 15.47
N TYR A 44 -7.59 29.76 14.35
CA TYR A 44 -6.18 29.35 14.31
C TYR A 44 -5.21 30.50 14.01
N GLY A 45 -5.70 31.63 13.47
CA GLY A 45 -4.86 32.77 13.08
C GLY A 45 -3.72 32.34 12.16
N ASN A 46 -2.49 32.71 12.52
CA ASN A 46 -1.27 32.39 11.76
C ASN A 46 -0.99 30.88 11.60
N GLN A 47 -1.69 30.00 12.34
CA GLN A 47 -1.58 28.54 12.18
C GLN A 47 -2.48 27.99 11.06
N ALA A 48 -3.33 28.81 10.42
CA ALA A 48 -4.16 28.42 9.29
C ALA A 48 -3.98 29.35 8.08
N GLN A 49 -3.79 28.77 6.89
CA GLN A 49 -3.54 29.50 5.65
C GLN A 49 -4.48 28.99 4.55
N ASP A 50 -5.15 29.90 3.83
CA ASP A 50 -5.87 29.55 2.61
C ASP A 50 -4.89 29.33 1.46
N VAL A 51 -4.86 28.10 0.93
CA VAL A 51 -4.00 27.65 -0.17
C VAL A 51 -4.82 27.32 -1.43
N SER A 52 -6.01 27.91 -1.56
CA SER A 52 -6.87 27.77 -2.73
C SER A 52 -6.27 28.42 -3.98
N SER A 53 -6.40 27.75 -5.13
CA SER A 53 -6.10 28.38 -6.42
C SER A 53 -7.22 29.34 -6.86
N LYS A 54 -6.90 30.31 -7.72
CA LYS A 54 -7.86 31.31 -8.25
C LYS A 54 -9.05 30.71 -9.02
N HIS A 55 -9.03 29.42 -9.33
CA HIS A 55 -10.11 28.70 -10.02
C HIS A 55 -10.72 27.57 -9.17
N ALA A 56 -10.42 27.51 -7.87
CA ALA A 56 -10.93 26.50 -6.96
C ALA A 56 -12.43 26.68 -6.67
N ARG A 57 -13.22 25.62 -6.82
CA ARG A 57 -14.67 25.58 -6.47
C ARG A 57 -14.93 25.30 -4.97
N TYR A 58 -13.88 25.30 -4.15
CA TYR A 58 -13.84 24.98 -2.72
C TYR A 58 -12.71 25.77 -2.08
N HIS A 59 -12.85 26.15 -0.81
CA HIS A 59 -11.70 26.63 -0.03
C HIS A 59 -10.83 25.43 0.39
N TYR A 60 -9.52 25.60 0.36
CA TYR A 60 -8.54 24.63 0.86
C TYR A 60 -7.69 25.33 1.92
N VAL A 61 -7.95 25.04 3.20
CA VAL A 61 -7.23 25.64 4.32
C VAL A 61 -6.20 24.65 4.86
N GLN A 62 -4.94 24.98 4.73
CA GLN A 62 -3.83 24.29 5.38
C GLN A 62 -3.79 24.72 6.85
N ILE A 63 -3.61 23.77 7.78
CA ILE A 63 -3.55 24.03 9.21
C ILE A 63 -2.28 23.37 9.76
N HIS A 64 -1.49 24.12 10.54
CA HIS A 64 -0.17 23.74 11.06
C HIS A 64 -0.20 23.30 12.55
N ALA A 65 -1.40 23.09 13.09
CA ALA A 65 -1.66 22.68 14.47
C ALA A 65 -2.37 21.31 14.51
N GLU A 66 -2.65 20.78 15.70
CA GLU A 66 -3.43 19.55 15.83
C GLU A 66 -4.90 19.79 15.41
N VAL A 67 -5.45 18.89 14.58
CA VAL A 67 -6.82 19.00 14.06
C VAL A 67 -7.57 17.68 14.24
N THR A 68 -8.52 17.64 15.17
CA THR A 68 -9.41 16.50 15.36
C THR A 68 -10.47 16.46 14.25
N VAL A 69 -10.51 15.44 13.40
CA VAL A 69 -11.54 15.27 12.35
C VAL A 69 -12.38 14.02 12.57
N ARG A 70 -13.71 14.15 12.58
CA ARG A 70 -14.68 13.05 12.71
C ARG A 70 -15.90 13.27 11.81
N HIS A 71 -16.29 12.24 11.06
CA HIS A 71 -17.51 12.20 10.23
C HIS A 71 -17.74 13.41 9.28
N GLY A 72 -16.66 14.01 8.74
CA GLY A 72 -16.76 15.22 7.91
C GLY A 72 -16.86 16.53 8.68
N TYR A 73 -16.45 16.55 9.95
CA TYR A 73 -16.37 17.75 10.79
C TYR A 73 -15.01 17.84 11.48
N ILE A 74 -14.42 19.04 11.44
CA ILE A 74 -13.29 19.43 12.28
C ILE A 74 -13.88 19.80 13.65
N LEU A 75 -13.42 19.15 14.71
CA LEU A 75 -13.86 19.39 16.09
C LEU A 75 -12.86 20.27 16.82
N LEU A 76 -13.35 21.31 17.48
CA LEU A 76 -12.53 22.29 18.22
C LEU A 76 -13.11 22.54 19.62
N LYS A 77 -12.24 22.65 20.62
CA LYS A 77 -12.55 23.32 21.88
C LYS A 77 -12.25 24.81 21.73
N VAL A 78 -13.20 25.66 22.10
CA VAL A 78 -13.07 27.12 22.07
C VAL A 78 -13.51 27.73 23.40
N ASN A 79 -12.91 28.87 23.76
CA ASN A 79 -13.37 29.70 24.88
C ASN A 79 -14.50 30.66 24.46
N ASP A 80 -15.06 31.40 25.41
CA ASP A 80 -16.14 32.36 25.18
C ASP A 80 -15.78 33.44 24.13
N ASP A 81 -14.57 34.01 24.14
CA ASP A 81 -14.13 35.02 23.16
C ASP A 81 -13.98 34.46 21.73
N GLN A 82 -13.58 33.19 21.61
CA GLN A 82 -13.47 32.46 20.35
C GLN A 82 -14.85 32.05 19.82
N LEU A 83 -15.79 31.74 20.71
CA LEU A 83 -17.18 31.50 20.37
C LEU A 83 -17.81 32.76 19.75
N THR A 84 -17.75 33.91 20.45
CA THR A 84 -18.35 35.17 19.97
C THR A 84 -17.71 35.67 18.67
N ARG A 85 -16.40 35.49 18.47
CA ARG A 85 -15.75 35.73 17.17
C ARG A 85 -16.30 34.82 16.07
N SER A 86 -16.55 33.55 16.38
CA SER A 86 -17.14 32.61 15.42
C SER A 86 -18.58 32.98 15.06
N GLU A 87 -19.41 33.34 16.05
CA GLU A 87 -20.79 33.82 15.86
C GLU A 87 -20.85 35.09 15.00
N ALA A 88 -19.96 36.06 15.23
CA ALA A 88 -19.89 37.29 14.45
C ALA A 88 -19.56 37.03 12.96
N ILE A 89 -18.71 36.03 12.68
CA ILE A 89 -18.35 35.61 11.32
C ILE A 89 -19.50 34.86 10.64
N THR A 90 -20.16 33.93 11.34
CA THR A 90 -21.24 33.13 10.76
C THR A 90 -22.50 33.96 10.50
N SER A 91 -22.81 34.93 11.37
CA SER A 91 -23.96 35.84 11.25
C SER A 91 -24.00 36.61 9.92
N GLN A 92 -22.84 36.84 9.30
CA GLN A 92 -22.72 37.53 8.01
C GLN A 92 -22.80 36.60 6.78
N ARG A 93 -23.11 35.31 6.95
CA ARG A 93 -23.08 34.29 5.88
C ARG A 93 -24.46 33.65 5.68
N HIS A 94 -24.74 33.23 4.44
CA HIS A 94 -25.97 32.48 4.09
C HIS A 94 -25.95 31.01 4.56
N ARG A 95 -24.76 30.41 4.69
CA ARG A 95 -24.58 29.07 5.23
C ARG A 95 -23.43 29.10 6.24
N PRO A 96 -23.69 28.91 7.54
CA PRO A 96 -22.63 28.93 8.53
C PRO A 96 -21.74 27.68 8.39
N ALA A 97 -22.35 26.49 8.31
CA ALA A 97 -21.67 25.19 8.30
C ALA A 97 -20.75 24.96 9.51
N VAL A 98 -21.06 25.65 10.62
CA VAL A 98 -20.44 25.54 11.93
C VAL A 98 -21.55 25.24 12.93
N TYR A 99 -21.29 24.29 13.83
CA TYR A 99 -22.25 23.74 14.77
C TYR A 99 -21.66 23.78 16.18
N ARG A 100 -22.48 24.04 17.20
CA ARG A 100 -22.12 24.01 18.63
C ARG A 100 -22.77 22.80 19.29
N TRP A 101 -22.05 22.12 20.16
CA TRP A 101 -22.64 21.13 21.06
C TRP A 101 -23.14 21.82 22.33
N LEU A 102 -24.42 21.68 22.64
CA LEU A 102 -25.08 22.29 23.79
C LEU A 102 -26.25 21.38 24.25
N ASP A 103 -26.39 21.20 25.56
CA ASP A 103 -27.48 20.44 26.20
C ASP A 103 -27.72 19.02 25.64
N GLY A 104 -26.65 18.37 25.17
CA GLY A 104 -26.70 17.02 24.59
C GLY A 104 -27.15 16.95 23.13
N ALA A 105 -27.25 18.10 22.45
CA ALA A 105 -27.59 18.20 21.03
C ALA A 105 -26.59 19.09 20.26
N TRP A 106 -26.59 18.97 18.94
CA TRP A 106 -25.89 19.90 18.06
C TRP A 106 -26.85 20.98 17.54
N GLN A 107 -26.38 22.22 17.54
CA GLN A 107 -27.11 23.39 17.06
C GLN A 107 -26.29 24.11 15.99
N GLU A 108 -26.89 24.46 14.84
CA GLU A 108 -26.24 25.27 13.81
C GLU A 108 -26.14 26.74 14.26
N PHE A 109 -25.00 27.37 13.94
CA PHE A 109 -24.69 28.74 14.35
C PHE A 109 -25.66 29.80 13.76
N PRO A 110 -25.80 30.96 14.45
CA PRO A 110 -26.44 32.15 13.89
C PRO A 110 -25.88 32.52 12.52
N ASN A 111 -26.78 32.95 11.63
CA ASN A 111 -26.51 33.24 10.22
C ASN A 111 -27.42 34.37 9.72
N ILE A 112 -27.20 34.87 8.50
CA ILE A 112 -27.90 36.06 7.97
C ILE A 112 -29.44 35.91 7.86
N ARG A 113 -29.99 34.69 8.01
CA ARG A 113 -31.44 34.42 8.05
C ARG A 113 -31.99 34.13 9.45
N SER A 114 -31.15 33.85 10.44
CA SER A 114 -31.56 33.65 11.84
C SER A 114 -30.45 34.07 12.80
N ALA A 115 -30.75 35.04 13.65
CA ALA A 115 -29.87 35.51 14.73
C ALA A 115 -29.79 34.53 15.92
N GLN A 116 -30.56 33.45 15.91
CA GLN A 116 -30.58 32.43 16.97
C GLN A 116 -30.01 31.11 16.46
N TYR A 117 -29.33 30.37 17.35
CA TYR A 117 -28.96 28.98 17.12
C TYR A 117 -30.16 28.14 16.65
N GLN A 118 -29.93 27.27 15.67
CA GLN A 118 -30.99 26.43 15.09
C GLN A 118 -30.75 24.95 15.44
N PRO A 119 -31.78 24.18 15.83
CA PRO A 119 -31.62 22.73 16.00
C PRO A 119 -31.34 22.07 14.64
N ILE A 120 -30.51 21.04 14.63
CA ILE A 120 -30.23 20.29 13.41
C ILE A 120 -31.46 19.48 12.97
N ILE A 121 -31.92 19.75 11.75
CA ILE A 121 -32.85 18.89 11.01
C ILE A 121 -32.03 17.73 10.41
N GLU A 122 -32.61 16.53 10.32
CA GLU A 122 -31.95 15.22 10.13
C GLU A 122 -30.92 15.06 8.99
N ARG A 123 -30.77 16.04 8.08
CA ARG A 123 -29.82 16.03 6.95
C ARG A 123 -28.78 17.15 6.97
N THR A 124 -28.74 18.02 8.00
CA THR A 124 -27.94 19.26 7.99
C THR A 124 -27.06 19.46 9.23
N GLY A 125 -26.09 18.56 9.44
CA GLY A 125 -24.96 18.76 10.37
C GLY A 125 -24.52 17.47 11.08
N PRO A 126 -23.76 17.55 12.20
CA PRO A 126 -23.26 16.37 12.91
C PRO A 126 -24.36 15.61 13.68
N ASN A 127 -24.24 14.28 13.73
CA ASN A 127 -25.21 13.37 14.35
C ASN A 127 -24.61 12.45 15.43
N PHE A 128 -23.46 12.82 16.02
CA PHE A 128 -22.72 12.02 17.00
C PHE A 128 -22.39 12.84 18.26
N ASN A 129 -22.34 12.21 19.44
CA ASN A 129 -21.95 12.90 20.67
C ASN A 129 -20.41 13.11 20.72
N PRO A 130 -19.90 14.35 20.86
CA PRO A 130 -18.47 14.63 20.90
C PRO A 130 -17.83 14.54 22.30
N THR A 131 -18.62 14.49 23.39
CA THR A 131 -18.14 14.67 24.78
C THR A 131 -17.13 13.60 25.25
N SER A 132 -17.05 12.46 24.56
CA SER A 132 -16.11 11.36 24.86
C SER A 132 -14.88 11.32 23.94
N LEU A 133 -14.65 12.38 23.17
CA LEU A 133 -13.53 12.50 22.23
C LEU A 133 -12.43 13.40 22.79
N LEU A 134 -11.17 13.08 22.45
CA LEU A 134 -10.10 14.06 22.49
C LEU A 134 -10.35 15.07 21.35
N ILE A 135 -10.40 16.36 21.71
CA ILE A 135 -10.74 17.48 20.82
C ILE A 135 -9.67 18.55 21.01
N ALA A 136 -9.05 18.98 19.92
CA ALA A 136 -8.00 19.98 19.93
C ALA A 136 -8.49 21.36 20.42
N THR A 137 -7.71 22.01 21.29
CA THR A 137 -7.98 23.36 21.81
C THR A 137 -7.26 24.40 20.96
N THR A 138 -8.00 25.37 20.41
CA THR A 138 -7.40 26.39 19.53
C THR A 138 -6.56 27.39 20.32
N GLY A 139 -5.23 27.34 20.15
CA GLY A 139 -4.26 28.27 20.74
C GLY A 139 -3.43 27.72 21.91
N GLY A 140 -3.66 26.49 22.36
CA GLY A 140 -2.84 25.86 23.39
C GLY A 140 -1.50 25.36 22.84
N GLY A 141 -0.39 25.97 23.25
CA GLY A 141 0.92 25.32 23.16
C GLY A 141 0.95 24.14 24.15
N LYS A 142 1.38 22.95 23.67
CA LYS A 142 1.34 21.65 24.38
C LYS A 142 0.85 21.71 25.83
N GLU A 143 -0.45 21.51 26.05
CA GLU A 143 -0.87 20.81 27.27
C GLU A 143 -0.32 19.40 27.16
N SER A 144 0.90 19.19 27.68
CA SER A 144 1.32 17.86 28.09
C SER A 144 0.32 17.40 29.14
N ALA A 145 -0.58 16.50 28.75
CA ALA A 145 -1.08 15.51 29.68
C ALA A 145 0.14 14.93 30.39
N THR A 146 0.17 14.95 31.72
CA THR A 146 1.27 14.40 32.52
C THR A 146 1.26 12.88 32.39
N VAL A 147 1.89 12.38 31.33
CA VAL A 147 2.10 10.96 31.05
C VAL A 147 2.88 10.37 32.23
N GLY A 148 2.26 9.41 32.92
CA GLY A 148 2.85 8.70 34.06
C GLY A 148 1.99 8.70 35.32
N VAL A 149 1.28 9.79 35.64
CA VAL A 149 0.56 9.89 36.93
C VAL A 149 -0.73 9.07 36.93
N ILE A 150 -0.88 8.16 37.91
CA ILE A 150 -2.11 7.42 38.17
C ILE A 150 -2.97 8.21 39.18
N THR A 151 -4.26 8.38 38.90
CA THR A 151 -5.19 9.18 39.72
C THR A 151 -6.43 8.40 40.12
N ALA A 152 -6.94 8.62 41.35
CA ALA A 152 -8.11 7.93 41.89
C ALA A 152 -9.33 8.84 42.09
N GLU A 153 -10.47 8.46 41.50
CA GLU A 153 -11.80 9.06 41.76
C GLU A 153 -12.57 8.18 42.76
N LYS A 154 -12.88 8.69 43.96
CA LYS A 154 -13.80 8.00 44.90
C LYS A 154 -15.25 8.37 44.58
N SER A 155 -16.04 7.37 44.22
CA SER A 155 -17.46 7.47 43.88
C SER A 155 -18.29 6.64 44.85
N GLN A 156 -19.13 7.29 45.66
CA GLN A 156 -20.12 6.64 46.51
C GLN A 156 -21.52 7.16 46.15
N ARG A 157 -22.51 6.28 46.13
CA ARG A 157 -23.92 6.65 45.92
C ARG A 157 -24.66 6.63 47.25
N GLU A 158 -25.53 7.61 47.47
CA GLU A 158 -26.44 7.58 48.63
C GLU A 158 -27.21 6.25 48.67
N GLY A 159 -27.24 5.64 49.86
CA GLY A 159 -27.85 4.33 50.07
C GLY A 159 -26.98 3.10 49.76
N GLN A 160 -25.79 3.25 49.15
CA GLN A 160 -24.84 2.12 48.99
C GLN A 160 -23.74 2.14 50.06
N ARG A 161 -23.55 0.98 50.73
CA ARG A 161 -22.52 0.77 51.76
C ARG A 161 -21.09 0.71 51.23
N GLU A 162 -20.89 0.41 49.96
CA GLU A 162 -19.57 0.18 49.38
C GLU A 162 -19.16 1.35 48.47
N ALA A 163 -17.99 1.93 48.75
CA ALA A 163 -17.40 2.95 47.89
C ALA A 163 -16.70 2.30 46.67
N TRP A 164 -16.76 2.98 45.53
CA TRP A 164 -16.08 2.58 44.29
C TRP A 164 -14.94 3.55 44.03
N TRP A 165 -13.73 3.03 43.88
CA TRP A 165 -12.55 3.80 43.52
C TRP A 165 -12.22 3.53 42.06
N TRP A 166 -12.18 4.56 41.21
CA TRP A 166 -11.82 4.45 39.80
C TRP A 166 -10.39 4.94 39.58
N LEU A 167 -9.54 4.15 38.92
CA LEU A 167 -8.12 4.43 38.73
C LEU A 167 -7.84 4.76 37.25
N HIS A 168 -7.41 6.00 37.02
CA HIS A 168 -7.16 6.61 35.72
C HIS A 168 -5.65 6.92 35.58
N GLY A 169 -5.18 7.29 34.39
CA GLY A 169 -3.75 7.46 34.09
C GLY A 169 -3.11 6.21 33.47
N ASP A 170 -1.77 6.17 33.40
CA ASP A 170 -1.06 5.02 32.79
C ASP A 170 -0.98 3.82 33.73
N THR A 171 -2.05 3.04 33.70
CA THR A 171 -2.18 1.79 34.45
C THR A 171 -1.67 0.56 33.67
N TYR A 172 -0.93 0.75 32.57
CA TYR A 172 -0.40 -0.36 31.75
C TYR A 172 0.77 -1.10 32.43
N PRO A 173 1.83 -0.44 32.95
CA PRO A 173 2.94 -1.14 33.61
C PRO A 173 2.48 -1.89 34.87
N HIS A 174 1.51 -1.32 35.60
CA HIS A 174 1.03 -1.84 36.88
C HIS A 174 -0.17 -2.80 36.77
N ARG A 175 -0.52 -3.21 35.54
CA ARG A 175 -1.70 -4.04 35.22
C ARG A 175 -1.84 -5.30 36.07
N ASP A 176 -0.74 -6.01 36.33
CA ASP A 176 -0.78 -7.28 37.08
C ASP A 176 -0.72 -7.09 38.60
N LEU A 177 -0.21 -5.96 39.09
CA LEU A 177 -0.39 -5.51 40.47
C LEU A 177 -1.88 -5.21 40.73
N LEU A 178 -2.51 -4.42 39.86
CA LEU A 178 -3.93 -4.05 39.98
C LEU A 178 -4.85 -5.28 39.98
N LYS A 179 -4.60 -6.27 39.11
CA LYS A 179 -5.31 -7.57 39.17
C LYS A 179 -5.08 -8.30 40.50
N ARG A 180 -3.84 -8.37 40.98
CA ARG A 180 -3.47 -9.11 42.20
C ARG A 180 -4.18 -8.56 43.43
N TRP A 181 -4.37 -7.24 43.50
CA TRP A 181 -5.09 -6.55 44.57
C TRP A 181 -6.61 -6.41 44.31
N GLY A 182 -7.17 -7.17 43.36
CA GLY A 182 -8.61 -7.32 43.16
C GLY A 182 -9.28 -6.23 42.33
N CYS A 183 -8.52 -5.25 41.79
CA CYS A 183 -9.06 -4.26 40.88
C CYS A 183 -9.55 -4.91 39.57
N ARG A 184 -10.63 -4.39 39.00
CA ARG A 184 -11.28 -4.90 37.79
C ARG A 184 -11.30 -3.84 36.69
N TRP A 185 -11.20 -4.24 35.42
CA TRP A 185 -11.21 -3.30 34.30
C TRP A 185 -12.64 -2.97 33.83
N SER A 186 -13.01 -1.69 33.84
CA SER A 186 -14.30 -1.22 33.34
C SER A 186 -14.26 -1.00 31.83
N LYS A 187 -14.82 -1.94 31.05
CA LYS A 187 -14.99 -1.77 29.59
C LYS A 187 -15.79 -0.52 29.21
N LYS A 188 -16.66 0.00 30.09
CA LYS A 188 -17.52 1.18 29.83
C LYS A 188 -16.84 2.52 30.15
N ARG A 189 -16.03 2.60 31.21
CA ARG A 189 -15.28 3.83 31.58
C ARG A 189 -13.82 3.85 31.08
N ARG A 190 -13.28 2.71 30.61
CA ARG A 190 -11.87 2.52 30.20
C ARG A 190 -10.85 2.87 31.30
N CYS A 191 -11.17 2.50 32.53
CA CYS A 191 -10.34 2.64 33.71
C CYS A 191 -10.44 1.38 34.58
N TRP A 192 -9.51 1.20 35.53
CA TRP A 192 -9.66 0.18 36.57
C TRP A 192 -10.63 0.66 37.64
N TYR A 193 -11.23 -0.26 38.38
CA TYR A 193 -12.00 0.06 39.58
C TYR A 193 -11.77 -0.96 40.70
N TYR A 194 -11.83 -0.47 41.93
CA TYR A 194 -11.83 -1.25 43.16
C TYR A 194 -13.13 -0.96 43.93
N VAL A 195 -13.67 -1.94 44.64
CA VAL A 195 -14.89 -1.81 45.45
C VAL A 195 -14.54 -2.16 46.88
N GLY A 196 -14.65 -1.17 47.77
CA GLY A 196 -14.19 -1.25 49.15
C GLY A 196 -14.04 0.13 49.78
N GLU A 197 -14.02 0.18 51.11
CA GLU A 197 -14.05 1.46 51.86
C GLU A 197 -12.75 2.27 51.71
N THR A 198 -11.60 1.58 51.69
CA THR A 198 -10.25 2.07 51.45
C THR A 198 -9.62 1.38 50.23
N LEU A 199 -8.62 2.00 49.60
CA LEU A 199 -7.75 1.33 48.63
C LEU A 199 -6.70 0.46 49.36
N PRO A 200 -6.25 -0.67 48.77
CA PRO A 200 -5.10 -1.41 49.29
C PRO A 200 -3.81 -0.59 49.20
N ASP A 201 -2.94 -0.65 50.21
CA ASP A 201 -1.73 0.18 50.34
C ASP A 201 -0.82 0.13 49.10
N ALA A 202 -0.66 -1.05 48.49
CA ALA A 202 0.14 -1.24 47.28
C ALA A 202 -0.47 -0.62 46.00
N VAL A 203 -1.76 -0.26 46.03
CA VAL A 203 -2.46 0.49 44.97
C VAL A 203 -2.45 1.99 45.31
N GLN A 204 -2.53 2.34 46.60
CA GLN A 204 -2.40 3.72 47.08
C GLN A 204 -0.98 4.28 46.78
N ALA A 205 0.07 3.48 47.01
CA ALA A 205 1.45 3.85 46.70
C ALA A 205 1.70 4.21 45.23
N LEU A 206 0.90 3.70 44.28
CA LEU A 206 0.98 4.05 42.85
C LEU A 206 0.36 5.42 42.50
N ILE A 207 -0.44 5.98 43.40
CA ILE A 207 -1.04 7.32 43.27
C ILE A 207 -0.10 8.35 43.91
N ASP A 208 0.60 7.96 44.98
CA ASP A 208 1.44 8.85 45.79
C ASP A 208 2.88 8.98 45.26
N THR A 209 3.33 8.14 44.31
CA THR A 209 4.61 8.31 43.61
C THR A 209 4.49 9.25 42.40
N PRO A 210 5.14 10.43 42.38
CA PRO A 210 5.40 11.14 41.14
C PRO A 210 6.38 10.32 40.26
N SER A 211 6.21 10.38 38.94
CA SER A 211 7.10 9.70 38.00
C SER A 211 8.32 10.58 37.69
N ASP A 212 9.51 10.03 37.90
CA ASP A 212 10.82 10.65 37.60
C ASP A 212 11.33 10.27 36.19
N ASP A 213 10.55 9.53 35.40
CA ASP A 213 10.94 8.98 34.09
C ASP A 213 10.81 10.02 32.95
N ALA A 214 11.57 11.11 33.05
CA ALA A 214 11.89 11.94 31.90
C ALA A 214 12.98 11.26 31.05
N PRO A 215 12.85 11.21 29.71
CA PRO A 215 13.93 10.70 28.86
C PRO A 215 15.13 11.64 28.93
N CYS A 216 16.22 11.14 29.50
CA CYS A 216 17.57 11.75 29.54
C CYS A 216 17.96 12.32 28.17
N SER A 217 18.51 13.53 28.17
CA SER A 217 18.91 14.23 26.93
C SER A 217 20.22 13.69 26.35
N ASP A 218 20.46 13.89 25.05
CA ASP A 218 21.72 13.51 24.40
C ASP A 218 22.95 14.22 25.04
N GLU A 219 22.73 15.41 25.60
CA GLU A 219 23.72 16.22 26.34
C GLU A 219 24.08 15.60 27.71
N GLU A 220 23.09 15.04 28.42
CA GLU A 220 23.32 14.28 29.66
C GLU A 220 23.93 12.89 29.37
N ALA A 221 23.52 12.24 28.29
CA ALA A 221 24.08 10.96 27.86
C ALA A 221 25.59 11.06 27.54
N THR A 222 26.01 12.14 26.88
CA THR A 222 27.44 12.42 26.64
C THR A 222 28.21 12.71 27.93
N ALA A 223 27.61 13.43 28.89
CA ALA A 223 28.21 13.67 30.21
C ALA A 223 28.36 12.40 31.07
N ILE A 224 27.44 11.43 30.95
CA ILE A 224 27.46 10.17 31.71
C ILE A 224 28.39 9.12 31.08
N LEU A 225 28.44 9.03 29.75
CA LEU A 225 29.18 7.98 29.03
C LEU A 225 30.57 8.41 28.54
N GLY A 226 30.86 9.71 28.43
CA GLY A 226 32.19 10.23 28.09
C GLY A 226 32.68 9.90 26.67
N VAL A 227 31.77 9.52 25.76
CA VAL A 227 32.08 9.19 24.35
C VAL A 227 31.35 10.16 23.44
N ASP A 228 32.10 10.83 22.56
CA ASP A 228 31.60 11.79 21.60
C ASP A 228 30.95 11.06 20.39
N ILE A 229 29.63 11.10 20.29
CA ILE A 229 28.87 10.32 19.29
C ILE A 229 28.74 11.14 18.00
N GLN A 230 29.74 11.03 17.11
CA GLN A 230 29.58 11.54 15.75
C GLN A 230 28.46 10.78 15.00
N PRO A 231 27.61 11.50 14.23
CA PRO A 231 26.53 10.88 13.48
C PRO A 231 27.10 10.00 12.35
N LYS A 232 26.81 8.69 12.39
CA LYS A 232 27.17 7.78 11.30
C LYS A 232 26.44 8.16 10.00
N PRO A 233 27.14 8.25 8.85
CA PRO A 233 26.47 8.36 7.56
C PRO A 233 25.65 7.09 7.27
N GLN A 234 24.59 7.25 6.48
CA GLN A 234 23.77 6.13 6.00
C GLN A 234 24.60 5.22 5.06
N PRO A 235 24.32 3.91 4.98
CA PRO A 235 25.01 3.01 4.05
C PRO A 235 24.79 3.45 2.61
N GLU A 236 25.87 3.64 1.87
CA GLU A 236 25.83 4.05 0.46
C GLU A 236 25.36 2.91 -0.44
N THR A 237 24.44 3.21 -1.36
CA THR A 237 24.05 2.28 -2.42
C THR A 237 25.14 2.26 -3.50
N SER A 238 25.91 1.17 -3.57
CA SER A 238 26.96 0.94 -4.57
C SER A 238 26.50 1.29 -6.00
N ARG A 239 27.41 1.86 -6.79
CA ARG A 239 27.26 2.06 -8.24
C ARG A 239 27.12 0.71 -8.95
N LEU A 240 26.29 0.60 -9.98
CA LEU A 240 26.09 -0.67 -10.68
C LEU A 240 27.17 -1.01 -11.70
N PHE A 241 27.89 -0.01 -12.23
CA PHE A 241 28.87 -0.20 -13.31
C PHE A 241 30.23 0.45 -13.01
N ALA A 242 31.29 -0.10 -13.61
CA ALA A 242 32.67 0.35 -13.51
C ALA A 242 33.15 1.12 -14.75
N LEU A 243 34.28 1.83 -14.63
CA LEU A 243 34.92 2.51 -15.76
C LEU A 243 35.58 1.48 -16.67
N GLY A 244 35.38 1.60 -17.98
CA GLY A 244 35.79 0.61 -19.00
C GLY A 244 34.81 -0.54 -19.19
N GLU A 245 33.72 -0.64 -18.40
CA GLU A 245 32.71 -1.69 -18.55
C GLU A 245 31.86 -1.47 -19.81
N THR A 246 31.59 -2.56 -20.54
CA THR A 246 30.69 -2.56 -21.71
C THR A 246 29.24 -2.55 -21.26
N VAL A 247 28.48 -1.55 -21.73
CA VAL A 247 27.05 -1.38 -21.48
C VAL A 247 26.30 -1.13 -22.78
N TYR A 248 25.00 -1.42 -22.76
CA TYR A 248 24.12 -1.32 -23.92
C TYR A 248 22.98 -0.33 -23.64
N ALA A 249 22.56 0.39 -24.68
CA ALA A 249 21.42 1.29 -24.61
C ALA A 249 20.11 0.50 -24.37
N ARG A 250 19.44 0.70 -23.22
CA ARG A 250 18.23 -0.05 -22.83
C ARG A 250 17.00 0.24 -23.70
N HIS A 251 17.02 1.37 -24.41
CA HIS A 251 16.00 1.83 -25.34
C HIS A 251 16.65 2.81 -26.33
N ASP A 252 15.88 3.35 -27.28
CA ASP A 252 16.41 4.35 -28.20
C ASP A 252 16.74 5.65 -27.42
N LEU A 253 18.02 6.03 -27.43
CA LEU A 253 18.61 7.17 -26.74
C LEU A 253 19.04 8.24 -27.75
N VAL A 254 19.50 9.40 -27.25
CA VAL A 254 20.05 10.49 -28.05
C VAL A 254 21.32 10.99 -27.37
N SER A 255 22.41 11.15 -28.12
CA SER A 255 23.68 11.71 -27.62
C SER A 255 23.60 13.23 -27.44
N SER A 256 24.58 13.83 -26.76
CA SER A 256 24.73 15.29 -26.65
C SER A 256 24.72 15.99 -28.01
N ASP A 257 25.31 15.36 -29.01
CA ASP A 257 25.38 15.85 -30.41
C ASP A 257 24.06 15.66 -31.18
N SER A 258 22.94 15.35 -30.50
CA SER A 258 21.64 15.03 -31.09
C SER A 258 21.62 13.81 -32.05
N LYS A 259 22.70 13.01 -32.09
CA LYS A 259 22.74 11.73 -32.82
C LYS A 259 21.85 10.68 -32.10
N PRO A 260 20.98 9.95 -32.81
CA PRO A 260 20.19 8.86 -32.22
C PRO A 260 21.07 7.63 -31.95
N ILE A 261 20.92 7.04 -30.77
CA ILE A 261 21.56 5.78 -30.34
C ILE A 261 20.48 4.71 -30.28
N PRO A 262 20.46 3.73 -31.20
CA PRO A 262 19.48 2.63 -31.16
C PRO A 262 19.51 1.81 -29.87
N THR A 263 18.36 1.27 -29.49
CA THR A 263 18.26 0.17 -28.50
C THR A 263 19.26 -0.93 -28.84
N GLY A 264 20.11 -1.31 -27.89
CA GLY A 264 21.10 -2.37 -28.08
C GLY A 264 22.41 -1.96 -28.76
N THR A 265 22.61 -0.70 -29.17
CA THR A 265 23.96 -0.21 -29.43
C THR A 265 24.79 -0.35 -28.15
N HIS A 266 26.01 -0.86 -28.30
CA HIS A 266 26.93 -1.10 -27.20
C HIS A 266 27.98 0.02 -27.11
N GLY A 267 28.47 0.26 -25.91
CA GLY A 267 29.45 1.31 -25.64
C GLY A 267 30.20 1.04 -24.34
N LYS A 268 31.32 1.73 -24.15
CA LYS A 268 32.14 1.60 -22.93
C LYS A 268 31.94 2.81 -22.04
N ILE A 269 31.82 2.58 -20.74
CA ILE A 269 31.76 3.67 -19.76
C ILE A 269 33.12 4.36 -19.69
N THR A 270 33.21 5.60 -20.16
CA THR A 270 34.44 6.39 -20.17
C THR A 270 34.61 7.25 -18.93
N ARG A 271 33.51 7.71 -18.30
CA ARG A 271 33.55 8.54 -17.08
C ARG A 271 32.43 8.16 -16.11
N LEU A 272 32.70 8.28 -14.81
CA LEU A 272 31.74 8.04 -13.72
C LEU A 272 31.43 9.36 -13.01
N TYR A 273 30.15 9.66 -12.78
CA TYR A 273 29.72 10.86 -12.04
C TYR A 273 29.14 10.52 -10.67
N ASN A 274 29.31 11.44 -9.71
CA ASN A 274 28.76 11.29 -8.36
C ASN A 274 27.23 11.21 -8.35
N ARG A 275 26.68 10.43 -7.40
CA ARG A 275 25.24 10.19 -7.24
C ARG A 275 24.46 11.50 -7.07
N ASN A 276 23.58 11.82 -8.01
CA ASN A 276 22.62 12.91 -7.87
C ASN A 276 21.39 12.42 -7.09
N ALA A 277 20.99 13.18 -6.06
CA ALA A 277 19.83 12.86 -5.22
C ALA A 277 18.49 12.77 -5.99
N SER A 278 18.35 13.44 -7.15
CA SER A 278 17.11 13.38 -7.94
C SER A 278 17.06 12.22 -8.96
N HIS A 279 18.20 11.75 -9.47
CA HIS A 279 18.26 10.88 -10.66
C HIS A 279 19.18 9.66 -10.57
N GLY A 280 19.93 9.48 -9.47
CA GLY A 280 20.82 8.33 -9.25
C GLY A 280 22.26 8.56 -9.73
N TRP A 281 22.96 7.46 -10.01
CA TRP A 281 24.27 7.50 -10.65
C TRP A 281 24.15 7.85 -12.15
N SER A 282 25.21 8.41 -12.72
CA SER A 282 25.29 8.71 -14.16
C SER A 282 26.72 8.56 -14.66
N TYR A 283 26.85 8.39 -15.97
CA TYR A 283 28.05 7.89 -16.64
C TYR A 283 28.17 8.59 -18.00
N ASP A 284 29.39 8.85 -18.46
CA ASP A 284 29.60 9.03 -19.90
C ASP A 284 29.84 7.66 -20.53
N VAL A 285 29.17 7.40 -21.64
CA VAL A 285 29.31 6.18 -22.43
C VAL A 285 29.73 6.56 -23.82
N ASP A 286 30.85 5.98 -24.27
CA ASP A 286 31.29 6.04 -25.65
C ASP A 286 30.66 4.89 -26.43
N PHE A 287 29.62 5.21 -27.20
CA PHE A 287 28.92 4.25 -28.05
C PHE A 287 29.62 4.12 -29.39
N GLU A 288 29.88 2.87 -29.81
CA GLU A 288 30.57 2.57 -31.06
C GLU A 288 29.86 3.23 -32.27
N ASP A 289 30.65 3.72 -33.23
CA ASP A 289 30.25 4.56 -34.38
C ASP A 289 29.50 5.89 -34.09
N ILE A 290 29.11 6.17 -32.84
CA ILE A 290 28.30 7.36 -32.49
C ILE A 290 29.10 8.38 -31.68
N GLY A 291 29.96 7.93 -30.77
CA GLY A 291 30.78 8.74 -29.87
C GLY A 291 30.16 8.96 -28.49
N THR A 292 30.89 9.68 -27.65
CA THR A 292 30.62 9.82 -26.21
C THR A 292 29.41 10.71 -25.92
N GLY A 293 28.57 10.29 -24.95
CA GLY A 293 27.49 11.10 -24.40
C GLY A 293 27.17 10.75 -22.95
N TRP A 294 26.39 11.61 -22.29
CA TRP A 294 26.04 11.49 -20.86
C TRP A 294 24.72 10.76 -20.63
N PHE A 295 24.73 9.71 -19.80
CA PHE A 295 23.59 8.81 -19.55
C PHE A 295 23.40 8.45 -18.07
N PHE A 296 22.15 8.29 -17.65
CA PHE A 296 21.80 7.84 -16.31
C PHE A 296 21.89 6.32 -16.19
N GLU A 297 22.19 5.81 -14.99
CA GLU A 297 22.25 4.36 -14.70
C GLU A 297 20.99 3.58 -15.14
N ARG A 298 19.82 4.22 -15.09
CA ARG A 298 18.54 3.63 -15.54
C ARG A 298 18.41 3.46 -17.06
N GLU A 299 19.22 4.16 -17.85
CA GLU A 299 19.19 4.15 -19.33
C GLU A 299 20.06 3.03 -19.93
N LEU A 300 20.91 2.40 -19.10
CA LEU A 300 21.94 1.44 -19.49
C LEU A 300 21.63 0.02 -18.96
N THR A 301 22.34 -0.97 -19.49
CA THR A 301 22.30 -2.38 -19.04
C THR A 301 23.62 -3.08 -19.42
N SER A 302 24.12 -4.01 -18.59
CA SER A 302 25.31 -4.83 -18.91
C SER A 302 24.99 -6.09 -19.72
N LEU A 303 23.70 -6.38 -19.95
CA LEU A 303 23.24 -7.50 -20.78
C LEU A 303 23.04 -7.06 -22.24
N GLU A 304 23.66 -7.77 -23.19
CA GLU A 304 23.45 -7.56 -24.64
C GLU A 304 21.96 -7.77 -25.01
N PRO A 305 21.27 -6.75 -25.57
CA PRO A 305 19.90 -6.92 -26.02
C PRO A 305 19.84 -7.79 -27.28
N VAL A 306 19.00 -8.83 -27.24
CA VAL A 306 18.78 -9.75 -28.37
C VAL A 306 18.46 -8.95 -29.64
N GLN A 307 19.26 -9.16 -30.69
CA GLN A 307 19.41 -8.32 -31.91
C GLN A 307 18.17 -8.21 -32.83
N SER A 308 16.96 -8.44 -32.31
CA SER A 308 15.67 -8.32 -33.00
C SER A 308 14.62 -7.48 -32.23
N ILE A 309 14.98 -6.91 -31.07
CA ILE A 309 14.04 -6.13 -30.23
C ILE A 309 14.45 -4.65 -30.19
N ARG A 310 13.76 -3.79 -30.96
CA ARG A 310 13.80 -2.34 -30.77
C ARG A 310 12.79 -1.94 -29.68
N ILE A 311 13.23 -1.19 -28.67
CA ILE A 311 12.37 -0.66 -27.60
C ILE A 311 12.14 0.83 -27.86
N THR A 312 11.39 1.13 -28.93
CA THR A 312 10.81 2.45 -29.14
C THR A 312 9.81 2.75 -28.01
N ARG A 313 9.94 3.87 -27.29
CA ARG A 313 9.00 4.28 -26.21
C ARG A 313 7.62 4.69 -26.78
N GLY A 314 6.83 3.72 -27.23
CA GLY A 314 5.51 3.92 -27.82
C GLY A 314 4.40 4.18 -26.79
N THR A 315 4.35 5.38 -26.20
CA THR A 315 3.21 5.80 -25.35
C THR A 315 1.99 6.16 -26.21
N ILE A 316 0.96 5.32 -26.20
CA ILE A 316 -0.38 5.64 -26.72
C ILE A 316 -1.08 6.55 -25.69
N VAL A 317 -1.17 7.84 -25.99
CA VAL A 317 -1.75 8.85 -25.08
C VAL A 317 -3.18 9.22 -25.51
N PRO A 318 -4.19 9.08 -24.64
CA PRO A 318 -5.54 9.60 -24.92
C PRO A 318 -5.56 11.13 -25.03
N PRO A 319 -6.44 11.73 -25.86
CA PRO A 319 -6.45 13.18 -26.07
C PRO A 319 -6.63 13.98 -24.76
N GLY A 320 -5.65 14.84 -24.44
CA GLY A 320 -5.72 15.81 -23.33
C GLY A 320 -4.91 15.47 -22.08
N ALA A 321 -4.16 14.35 -22.03
CA ALA A 321 -3.22 14.09 -20.94
C ALA A 321 -1.87 14.79 -21.18
N VAL A 322 -1.41 15.58 -20.20
CA VAL A 322 -0.05 16.16 -20.19
C VAL A 322 0.91 15.14 -19.57
N LEU A 323 2.00 14.83 -20.27
CA LEU A 323 3.02 13.89 -19.81
C LEU A 323 3.95 14.51 -18.75
N PRO A 324 4.56 13.71 -17.87
CA PRO A 324 5.73 14.15 -17.10
C PRO A 324 6.93 14.39 -18.03
N PRO A 325 7.89 15.26 -17.65
CA PRO A 325 9.06 15.54 -18.48
C PRO A 325 9.92 14.29 -18.69
N THR A 326 10.41 14.15 -19.92
CA THR A 326 11.23 13.05 -20.41
C THR A 326 12.67 13.18 -19.91
N ASP A 327 13.39 12.06 -19.76
CA ASP A 327 14.81 12.08 -19.36
C ASP A 327 15.67 13.00 -20.26
N ALA A 328 15.35 13.12 -21.56
CA ALA A 328 16.00 14.05 -22.49
C ALA A 328 15.70 15.54 -22.21
N GLU A 329 14.47 15.88 -21.79
CA GLU A 329 14.09 17.26 -21.42
C GLU A 329 14.75 17.66 -20.08
N ILE A 330 14.93 16.69 -19.19
CA ILE A 330 15.71 16.84 -17.94
C ILE A 330 17.20 17.05 -18.27
N LYS A 331 17.78 16.33 -19.24
CA LYS A 331 19.17 16.57 -19.68
C LYS A 331 19.34 17.96 -20.30
N HIS A 332 18.45 18.37 -21.21
CA HIS A 332 18.52 19.69 -21.86
C HIS A 332 18.53 20.83 -20.82
N THR A 333 17.60 20.80 -19.86
CA THR A 333 17.49 21.81 -18.81
C THR A 333 18.64 21.81 -17.80
N LEU A 334 19.36 20.70 -17.63
CA LEU A 334 20.59 20.63 -16.82
C LEU A 334 21.83 21.17 -17.56
N VAL A 335 21.92 20.94 -18.88
CA VAL A 335 23.00 21.49 -19.73
C VAL A 335 22.84 23.01 -19.89
N GLU A 336 21.62 23.51 -20.15
CA GLU A 336 21.32 24.95 -20.14
C GLU A 336 21.57 25.61 -18.78
N GLY A 337 21.49 24.83 -17.69
CA GLY A 337 21.82 25.27 -16.33
C GLY A 337 23.32 25.33 -16.02
N GLY A 338 24.21 24.86 -16.91
CA GLY A 338 25.67 24.94 -16.73
C GLY A 338 26.24 24.08 -15.58
N HIS A 339 25.51 23.05 -15.13
CA HIS A 339 25.90 22.21 -13.99
C HIS A 339 26.65 20.93 -14.41
N GLN A 340 27.64 21.04 -15.29
CA GLN A 340 28.46 19.90 -15.74
C GLN A 340 29.61 19.63 -14.75
N PRO A 341 29.76 18.42 -14.17
CA PRO A 341 30.87 18.10 -13.29
C PRO A 341 32.19 17.84 -14.04
N GLU A 342 33.30 18.06 -13.36
CA GLU A 342 34.67 17.93 -13.90
C GLU A 342 35.16 16.47 -13.93
N ALA A 343 36.06 16.14 -14.86
CA ALA A 343 36.42 14.77 -15.23
C ALA A 343 37.89 14.41 -14.94
N VAL A 344 38.20 13.10 -15.02
CA VAL A 344 39.56 12.53 -14.92
C VAL A 344 39.89 11.79 -16.22
N GLU A 345 41.14 11.83 -16.66
CA GLU A 345 41.54 11.46 -18.04
C GLU A 345 42.30 10.10 -18.14
N PRO A 346 42.35 9.45 -19.33
CA PRO A 346 42.59 8.00 -19.48
C PRO A 346 43.78 7.64 -20.40
N ASP A 347 43.91 6.36 -20.77
CA ASP A 347 44.74 5.90 -21.90
C ASP A 347 44.10 4.72 -22.68
N ASN A 348 44.48 4.64 -23.96
CA ASN A 348 44.01 3.93 -25.18
C ASN A 348 44.14 2.37 -25.16
N THR A 349 43.63 1.50 -26.08
CA THR A 349 42.81 1.52 -27.33
C THR A 349 42.23 0.08 -27.64
N PRO A 350 41.39 -0.16 -28.69
CA PRO A 350 40.62 -1.42 -28.93
C PRO A 350 40.99 -2.23 -30.21
N GLU A 351 40.24 -3.31 -30.54
CA GLU A 351 40.06 -3.90 -31.91
C GLU A 351 38.80 -4.84 -32.02
N GLU A 352 38.43 -5.30 -33.24
CA GLU A 352 37.06 -5.73 -33.71
C GLU A 352 36.87 -7.25 -34.06
N ALA A 353 35.63 -7.73 -34.42
CA ALA A 353 35.35 -8.85 -35.39
C ALA A 353 33.85 -9.21 -35.72
N GLU A 354 33.62 -9.82 -36.92
CA GLU A 354 32.36 -10.24 -37.63
C GLU A 354 31.64 -11.56 -37.16
N VAL A 355 30.37 -11.96 -37.49
CA VAL A 355 28.99 -11.35 -37.52
C VAL A 355 27.81 -12.39 -37.35
N PRO A 356 27.53 -13.37 -38.27
CA PRO A 356 26.16 -13.40 -38.86
C PRO A 356 25.21 -14.64 -38.73
N LYS A 357 23.90 -14.32 -38.53
CA LYS A 357 22.64 -14.95 -39.05
C LYS A 357 22.14 -16.34 -38.53
N VAL A 358 20.82 -16.40 -38.26
CA VAL A 358 20.07 -17.54 -37.67
C VAL A 358 19.41 -18.44 -38.72
N ARG A 359 19.23 -19.74 -38.41
CA ARG A 359 18.35 -20.71 -39.12
C ARG A 359 17.30 -21.29 -38.15
N ILE A 360 16.13 -21.64 -38.68
CA ILE A 360 15.07 -22.34 -37.93
C ILE A 360 15.41 -23.83 -37.83
N ILE A 361 15.33 -24.39 -36.62
CA ILE A 361 15.63 -25.80 -36.31
C ILE A 361 14.35 -26.49 -35.81
N LYS A 362 14.12 -27.73 -36.24
CA LYS A 362 13.02 -28.57 -35.71
C LYS A 362 13.38 -29.04 -34.29
N PRO A 363 12.47 -29.02 -33.31
CA PRO A 363 12.70 -29.67 -32.03
C PRO A 363 12.97 -31.17 -32.25
N VAL A 364 14.07 -31.66 -31.70
CA VAL A 364 14.34 -33.10 -31.60
C VAL A 364 13.52 -33.62 -30.41
N LEU A 365 12.71 -34.66 -30.65
CA LEU A 365 11.93 -35.35 -29.62
C LEU A 365 12.55 -36.71 -29.25
N ASP A 366 13.75 -36.99 -29.74
CA ASP A 366 14.51 -38.20 -29.41
C ASP A 366 15.14 -38.03 -28.01
N VAL A 367 14.67 -38.85 -27.07
CA VAL A 367 15.36 -39.11 -25.81
C VAL A 367 16.37 -40.22 -26.08
N SER A 368 17.63 -40.05 -25.67
CA SER A 368 18.59 -41.16 -25.63
C SER A 368 18.17 -42.16 -24.55
N ASP A 369 18.09 -43.46 -24.88
CA ASP A 369 17.38 -44.51 -24.11
C ASP A 369 17.73 -44.66 -22.61
N ASP A 370 18.84 -44.07 -22.13
CA ASP A 370 19.31 -44.17 -20.73
C ASP A 370 18.89 -43.00 -19.81
N ALA A 371 18.00 -42.09 -20.25
CA ALA A 371 17.51 -40.97 -19.43
C ALA A 371 16.05 -41.13 -18.98
N GLU A 372 15.76 -40.85 -17.70
CA GLU A 372 14.37 -40.85 -17.20
C GLU A 372 13.50 -39.84 -17.97
N PRO A 373 12.26 -40.19 -18.35
CA PRO A 373 11.41 -39.33 -19.15
C PRO A 373 10.97 -38.10 -18.34
N ASP A 374 11.42 -36.93 -18.80
CA ASP A 374 11.00 -35.61 -18.35
C ASP A 374 9.46 -35.54 -18.17
N ALA A 375 9.01 -34.97 -17.05
CA ALA A 375 7.59 -34.87 -16.69
C ALA A 375 6.75 -34.21 -17.80
N VAL A 376 7.31 -33.28 -18.57
CA VAL A 376 6.66 -32.67 -19.74
C VAL A 376 6.38 -33.72 -20.83
N ILE A 377 7.31 -34.64 -21.09
CA ILE A 377 7.17 -35.72 -22.07
C ILE A 377 6.15 -36.75 -21.57
N THR A 378 6.24 -37.17 -20.30
CA THR A 378 5.28 -38.08 -19.67
C THR A 378 3.86 -37.53 -19.73
N ALA A 379 3.67 -36.24 -19.45
CA ALA A 379 2.37 -35.57 -19.57
C ALA A 379 1.81 -35.63 -20.99
N ILE A 380 2.61 -35.33 -22.03
CA ILE A 380 2.15 -35.43 -23.42
C ILE A 380 1.75 -36.87 -23.78
N GLN A 381 2.49 -37.87 -23.31
CA GLN A 381 2.20 -39.29 -23.55
C GLN A 381 0.90 -39.76 -22.86
N GLN A 382 0.67 -39.36 -21.60
CA GLN A 382 -0.58 -39.66 -20.87
C GLN A 382 -1.81 -39.10 -21.61
N MET A 383 -1.72 -37.84 -22.05
CA MET A 383 -2.79 -37.12 -22.75
C MET A 383 -3.13 -37.69 -24.14
N LYS A 384 -2.32 -38.62 -24.67
CA LYS A 384 -2.63 -39.39 -25.88
C LYS A 384 -3.40 -40.68 -25.59
N ALA A 385 -3.28 -41.23 -24.38
CA ALA A 385 -3.99 -42.44 -23.96
C ALA A 385 -5.43 -42.16 -23.50
N GLU A 386 -5.68 -40.97 -22.93
CA GLU A 386 -7.02 -40.55 -22.51
C GLU A 386 -7.76 -39.81 -23.63
N ALA A 387 -8.87 -40.36 -24.11
CA ALA A 387 -9.71 -39.74 -25.12
C ALA A 387 -10.49 -38.55 -24.52
N LEU A 388 -9.98 -37.34 -24.74
CA LEU A 388 -10.44 -36.12 -24.07
C LEU A 388 -11.92 -35.77 -24.39
N PRO A 389 -12.73 -35.42 -23.37
CA PRO A 389 -14.05 -34.86 -23.60
C PRO A 389 -13.92 -33.43 -24.15
N VAL A 390 -14.30 -33.23 -25.41
CA VAL A 390 -14.35 -31.91 -26.05
C VAL A 390 -15.49 -31.09 -25.43
N LEU A 391 -15.17 -30.29 -24.41
CA LEU A 391 -16.10 -29.34 -23.81
C LEU A 391 -16.41 -28.22 -24.82
N GLN A 392 -17.69 -28.11 -25.19
CA GLN A 392 -18.13 -27.11 -26.16
C GLN A 392 -18.10 -25.70 -25.55
N SER A 393 -17.47 -24.77 -26.26
CA SER A 393 -17.47 -23.34 -25.93
C SER A 393 -18.90 -22.80 -25.81
N SER A 394 -19.34 -22.46 -24.59
CA SER A 394 -20.58 -21.71 -24.39
C SER A 394 -20.43 -20.29 -24.97
N SER A 395 -21.50 -19.71 -25.51
CA SER A 395 -21.41 -18.45 -26.24
C SER A 395 -21.32 -17.24 -25.31
N ALA A 396 -20.22 -16.48 -25.42
CA ALA A 396 -19.91 -15.34 -24.56
C ALA A 396 -21.03 -14.28 -24.58
N SER A 397 -21.72 -14.11 -23.45
CA SER A 397 -22.83 -13.17 -23.31
C SER A 397 -22.36 -11.73 -23.04
N ASN A 398 -23.09 -10.75 -23.58
CA ASN A 398 -22.61 -9.38 -23.77
C ASN A 398 -22.24 -8.61 -22.49
N GLY A 399 -21.03 -8.06 -22.48
CA GLY A 399 -20.85 -6.60 -22.42
C GLY A 399 -21.14 -5.87 -21.10
N LYS A 400 -21.36 -6.58 -20.00
CA LYS A 400 -21.39 -5.99 -18.65
C LYS A 400 -20.26 -6.56 -17.80
N ARG A 401 -19.65 -5.72 -16.96
CA ARG A 401 -18.74 -6.14 -15.89
C ARG A 401 -19.56 -6.83 -14.79
N ASN A 402 -19.94 -8.08 -15.04
CA ASN A 402 -20.59 -8.93 -14.05
C ASN A 402 -19.57 -9.21 -12.93
N LEU A 403 -19.81 -8.63 -11.76
CA LEU A 403 -18.97 -8.86 -10.58
C LEU A 403 -19.19 -10.29 -10.11
N VAL A 404 -18.25 -11.19 -10.42
CA VAL A 404 -18.32 -12.59 -9.99
C VAL A 404 -18.16 -12.65 -8.48
N ARG A 405 -19.08 -13.35 -7.81
CA ARG A 405 -19.03 -13.53 -6.36
C ARG A 405 -17.93 -14.51 -5.99
N ILE A 406 -16.90 -14.03 -5.30
CA ILE A 406 -15.90 -14.90 -4.68
C ILE A 406 -16.60 -15.74 -3.59
N PRO A 407 -16.46 -17.08 -3.58
CA PRO A 407 -16.97 -17.94 -2.52
C PRO A 407 -16.21 -17.68 -1.21
N GLN A 408 -16.92 -17.77 -0.08
CA GLN A 408 -16.40 -17.48 1.24
C GLN A 408 -17.03 -18.42 2.25
N ALA A 409 -16.22 -19.09 3.07
CA ALA A 409 -16.65 -19.95 4.15
C ALA A 409 -15.73 -19.73 5.38
N PRO A 410 -16.28 -19.64 6.60
CA PRO A 410 -15.50 -19.35 7.78
C PRO A 410 -14.50 -20.48 8.05
N CYS A 411 -13.21 -20.13 8.11
CA CYS A 411 -12.11 -21.07 8.27
C CYS A 411 -11.61 -21.18 9.72
N GLY A 412 -11.78 -20.12 10.52
CA GLY A 412 -11.24 -20.04 11.88
C GLY A 412 -11.03 -18.61 12.38
N GLU A 413 -10.37 -18.49 13.53
CA GLU A 413 -9.97 -17.21 14.14
C GLU A 413 -8.47 -16.94 13.94
N MET A 414 -8.13 -15.70 13.61
CA MET A 414 -6.76 -15.24 13.41
C MET A 414 -6.16 -14.69 14.72
N THR A 415 -4.96 -15.15 15.04
CA THR A 415 -4.16 -14.71 16.20
C THR A 415 -2.75 -14.32 15.77
N GLY A 416 -2.03 -13.60 16.63
CA GLY A 416 -0.71 -13.04 16.31
C GLY A 416 -0.44 -11.76 17.09
N SER A 417 -0.61 -11.80 18.41
CA SER A 417 -0.45 -10.65 19.32
C SER A 417 -1.28 -9.40 18.97
N ILE A 418 -2.40 -9.59 18.27
CA ILE A 418 -3.37 -8.53 17.92
C ILE A 418 -4.46 -8.37 18.99
N THR A 419 -5.00 -7.14 19.13
CA THR A 419 -6.07 -6.84 20.09
C THR A 419 -7.45 -6.79 19.41
N GLY A 420 -8.10 -7.94 19.30
CA GLY A 420 -9.49 -8.07 18.85
C GLY A 420 -9.72 -9.33 18.02
N ASN A 421 -10.93 -9.88 18.07
CA ASN A 421 -11.31 -11.08 17.31
C ASN A 421 -11.34 -10.79 15.80
N VAL A 422 -10.69 -11.63 15.00
CA VAL A 422 -10.63 -11.52 13.53
C VAL A 422 -10.86 -12.90 12.95
N TRP A 423 -11.78 -13.03 12.01
CA TRP A 423 -12.15 -14.32 11.41
C TRP A 423 -11.63 -14.41 9.99
N ALA A 424 -11.07 -15.56 9.62
CA ALA A 424 -10.72 -15.85 8.23
C ALA A 424 -11.91 -16.48 7.51
N TYR A 425 -12.19 -16.00 6.29
CA TYR A 425 -13.26 -16.47 5.40
C TYR A 425 -12.72 -17.10 4.10
N GLY A 426 -11.40 -17.18 3.99
CA GLY A 426 -10.66 -17.91 2.97
C GLY A 426 -9.17 -17.61 3.06
N TRP A 427 -8.33 -18.57 2.70
CA TRP A 427 -6.87 -18.41 2.71
C TRP A 427 -6.23 -19.39 1.72
N ALA A 428 -5.02 -19.09 1.27
CA ALA A 428 -4.16 -20.03 0.55
C ALA A 428 -2.68 -19.81 0.87
N VAL A 429 -1.94 -20.92 0.93
CA VAL A 429 -0.48 -20.95 1.08
C VAL A 429 0.15 -21.76 -0.05
N HIS A 430 1.23 -21.24 -0.61
CA HIS A 430 2.09 -21.90 -1.58
C HIS A 430 3.54 -21.75 -1.10
N GLU A 431 4.25 -22.87 -0.95
CA GLU A 431 5.68 -22.92 -0.58
C GLU A 431 6.04 -22.07 0.67
N GLY A 432 5.12 -22.03 1.64
CA GLY A 432 5.24 -21.27 2.91
C GLY A 432 4.70 -19.83 2.84
N VAL A 433 4.56 -19.25 1.65
CA VAL A 433 4.03 -17.90 1.43
C VAL A 433 2.50 -17.92 1.44
N CYS A 434 1.88 -17.01 2.19
CA CYS A 434 0.44 -16.76 2.13
C CYS A 434 0.11 -15.94 0.87
N VAL A 435 -0.53 -16.58 -0.12
CA VAL A 435 -0.79 -15.95 -1.44
C VAL A 435 -2.15 -15.27 -1.54
N TYR A 436 -3.10 -15.70 -0.70
CA TYR A 436 -4.43 -15.13 -0.56
C TYR A 436 -4.88 -15.23 0.90
N LEU A 437 -5.53 -14.17 1.39
CA LEU A 437 -6.19 -14.17 2.68
C LEU A 437 -7.39 -13.23 2.67
N ASN A 438 -8.58 -13.78 2.92
CA ASN A 438 -9.82 -13.04 3.13
C ASN A 438 -10.16 -13.09 4.62
N LEU A 439 -10.20 -11.93 5.27
CA LEU A 439 -10.37 -11.81 6.72
C LEU A 439 -11.33 -10.67 7.08
N GLY A 440 -12.04 -10.81 8.20
CA GLY A 440 -13.00 -9.80 8.66
C GLY A 440 -13.09 -9.68 10.17
N GLY A 441 -13.34 -8.47 10.66
CA GLY A 441 -13.41 -8.17 12.09
C GLY A 441 -13.39 -6.68 12.40
N PRO A 442 -13.10 -6.26 13.64
CA PRO A 442 -12.96 -4.87 14.01
C PRO A 442 -11.76 -4.23 13.29
N ARG A 443 -11.97 -3.06 12.68
CA ARG A 443 -10.99 -2.40 11.80
C ARG A 443 -9.54 -2.39 12.31
N MET A 444 -9.33 -2.07 13.58
CA MET A 444 -7.98 -1.98 14.16
C MET A 444 -7.25 -3.33 14.19
N ALA A 445 -7.97 -4.43 14.40
CA ALA A 445 -7.38 -5.78 14.42
C ALA A 445 -7.12 -6.29 13.00
N VAL A 446 -8.06 -6.03 12.08
CA VAL A 446 -7.93 -6.29 10.63
C VAL A 446 -6.71 -5.58 10.04
N GLU A 447 -6.53 -4.28 10.33
CA GLU A 447 -5.38 -3.50 9.90
C GLU A 447 -4.07 -3.94 10.58
N ALA A 448 -4.12 -4.43 11.83
CA ALA A 448 -2.94 -4.97 12.52
C ALA A 448 -2.45 -6.28 11.89
N ILE A 449 -3.35 -7.18 11.49
CA ILE A 449 -3.01 -8.40 10.73
C ILE A 449 -2.35 -8.02 9.39
N ARG A 450 -2.93 -7.06 8.67
CA ARG A 450 -2.35 -6.52 7.42
C ARG A 450 -0.95 -5.95 7.65
N ALA A 451 -0.77 -5.14 8.69
CA ALA A 451 0.51 -4.52 9.02
C ALA A 451 1.58 -5.52 9.47
N LYS A 452 1.19 -6.67 10.03
CA LYS A 452 2.09 -7.79 10.33
C LYS A 452 2.55 -8.51 9.07
N LEU A 453 1.62 -9.00 8.24
CA LEU A 453 1.96 -9.68 6.99
C LEU A 453 2.77 -8.76 6.05
N ALA A 454 2.45 -7.47 5.96
CA ALA A 454 3.23 -6.50 5.19
C ALA A 454 4.68 -6.29 5.70
N LYS A 455 4.98 -6.63 6.96
CA LYS A 455 6.34 -6.62 7.54
C LYS A 455 7.08 -7.97 7.43
N GLY A 456 6.39 -9.04 7.02
CA GLY A 456 6.91 -10.41 7.10
C GLY A 456 6.70 -11.09 8.46
N ASP A 457 6.03 -10.45 9.42
CA ASP A 457 5.66 -11.09 10.69
C ASP A 457 4.73 -12.28 10.43
N THR A 458 4.92 -13.37 11.17
CA THR A 458 3.98 -14.49 11.19
C THR A 458 2.66 -14.13 11.86
N VAL A 459 1.59 -14.74 11.35
CA VAL A 459 0.21 -14.65 11.83
C VAL A 459 -0.40 -16.05 11.81
N ASN A 460 -1.07 -16.46 12.88
CA ASN A 460 -1.59 -17.82 13.01
C ASN A 460 -3.11 -17.85 12.77
N LEU A 461 -3.57 -18.81 11.98
CA LEU A 461 -4.98 -19.13 11.80
C LEU A 461 -5.31 -20.38 12.62
N HIS A 462 -6.05 -20.21 13.72
CA HIS A 462 -6.64 -21.32 14.46
C HIS A 462 -7.93 -21.74 13.75
N GLN A 463 -7.84 -22.84 12.99
CA GLN A 463 -8.99 -23.43 12.32
C GLN A 463 -9.88 -24.17 13.33
N TRP A 464 -11.17 -24.28 13.02
CA TRP A 464 -12.12 -24.93 13.94
C TRP A 464 -12.03 -26.46 13.89
N ASP A 465 -11.88 -27.03 12.69
CA ASP A 465 -11.93 -28.48 12.44
C ASP A 465 -10.55 -29.07 12.04
N ALA A 466 -9.47 -28.30 12.17
CA ALA A 466 -8.16 -28.60 11.60
C ALA A 466 -7.00 -28.00 12.44
N PRO A 467 -5.75 -28.51 12.31
CA PRO A 467 -4.59 -27.93 12.96
C PRO A 467 -4.38 -26.46 12.54
N SER A 468 -3.77 -25.68 13.43
CA SER A 468 -3.47 -24.27 13.16
C SER A 468 -2.50 -24.12 11.98
N VAL A 469 -2.66 -23.04 11.21
CA VAL A 469 -1.81 -22.73 10.06
C VAL A 469 -1.11 -21.41 10.27
N GLU A 470 0.21 -21.43 10.18
CA GLU A 470 1.04 -20.23 10.17
C GLU A 470 0.99 -19.58 8.78
N LEU A 471 0.79 -18.27 8.75
CA LEU A 471 0.70 -17.45 7.55
C LEU A 471 1.78 -16.37 7.64
N THR A 472 2.58 -16.24 6.60
CA THR A 472 3.64 -15.22 6.48
C THR A 472 3.75 -14.74 5.03
N ALA A 473 4.40 -13.61 4.81
CA ALA A 473 4.89 -13.22 3.49
C ALA A 473 6.00 -14.16 2.99
N GLY A 474 6.74 -14.80 3.90
CA GLY A 474 8.03 -15.40 3.59
C GLY A 474 9.14 -14.35 3.50
N GLU A 475 10.38 -14.82 3.37
CA GLU A 475 11.55 -13.95 3.25
C GLU A 475 11.54 -13.20 1.90
N GLY A 476 12.02 -11.96 1.89
CA GLY A 476 12.06 -11.10 0.69
C GLY A 476 10.73 -10.48 0.23
N ASN A 477 9.58 -11.10 0.53
CA ASN A 477 8.26 -10.68 0.04
C ASN A 477 7.59 -9.56 0.87
N THR A 478 8.32 -8.87 1.74
CA THR A 478 7.76 -7.85 2.64
C THR A 478 7.14 -6.69 1.86
N GLY A 479 5.86 -6.43 2.07
CA GLY A 479 5.11 -5.36 1.41
C GLY A 479 4.38 -5.76 0.12
N MET A 480 4.63 -6.96 -0.43
CA MET A 480 4.06 -7.46 -1.70
C MET A 480 2.58 -7.89 -1.59
N TYR A 481 1.72 -7.09 -0.95
CA TYR A 481 0.31 -7.40 -0.76
C TYR A 481 -0.63 -6.30 -1.27
N ALA A 482 -1.41 -6.62 -2.30
CA ALA A 482 -2.55 -5.82 -2.73
C ALA A 482 -3.70 -5.98 -1.72
N ALA A 483 -4.16 -4.85 -1.15
CA ALA A 483 -5.14 -4.82 -0.06
C ALA A 483 -6.48 -4.22 -0.49
N PHE A 484 -7.52 -5.05 -0.50
CA PHE A 484 -8.88 -4.69 -0.89
C PHE A 484 -9.77 -4.61 0.36
N THR A 485 -9.86 -3.41 0.94
CA THR A 485 -10.56 -3.17 2.22
C THR A 485 -11.97 -2.63 2.00
N GLN A 486 -12.98 -3.29 2.57
CA GLN A 486 -14.37 -2.80 2.63
C GLN A 486 -14.81 -2.64 4.09
N ASN A 487 -15.06 -1.41 4.51
CA ASN A 487 -15.59 -1.11 5.84
C ASN A 487 -17.12 -1.07 5.82
N ILE A 488 -17.75 -1.67 6.84
CA ILE A 488 -19.20 -1.70 7.10
C ILE A 488 -19.42 -0.98 8.45
N PRO A 489 -19.61 0.35 8.46
CA PRO A 489 -19.64 1.16 9.68
C PRO A 489 -20.70 0.72 10.70
N GLU A 490 -21.85 0.26 10.22
CA GLU A 490 -23.04 -0.12 10.99
C GLU A 490 -22.73 -1.32 11.90
N ALA A 491 -22.02 -2.30 11.35
CA ALA A 491 -21.56 -3.50 12.07
C ALA A 491 -20.23 -3.28 12.83
N LYS A 492 -19.58 -2.11 12.67
CA LYS A 492 -18.20 -1.84 13.09
C LYS A 492 -17.19 -2.87 12.53
N PHE A 493 -17.54 -3.46 11.40
CA PHE A 493 -16.85 -4.59 10.80
C PHE A 493 -16.11 -4.12 9.55
N THR A 494 -14.89 -4.60 9.35
CA THR A 494 -14.11 -4.37 8.14
C THR A 494 -13.79 -5.73 7.54
N SER A 495 -14.16 -5.92 6.28
CA SER A 495 -13.67 -7.01 5.44
C SER A 495 -12.39 -6.54 4.73
N LEU A 496 -11.43 -7.45 4.60
CA LEU A 496 -10.16 -7.23 3.93
C LEU A 496 -9.77 -8.48 3.16
N ILE A 497 -9.55 -8.33 1.86
CA ILE A 497 -8.86 -9.34 1.05
C ILE A 497 -7.42 -8.86 0.81
N LEU A 498 -6.47 -9.73 1.11
CA LEU A 498 -5.07 -9.62 0.71
C LEU A 498 -4.79 -10.61 -0.42
N LEU A 499 -4.12 -10.13 -1.47
CA LEU A 499 -3.58 -10.95 -2.55
C LEU A 499 -2.10 -10.63 -2.71
N HIS A 500 -1.26 -11.65 -2.85
CA HIS A 500 0.17 -11.47 -3.07
C HIS A 500 0.44 -10.82 -4.43
N GLU A 501 1.52 -10.07 -4.56
CA GLU A 501 1.81 -9.26 -5.75
C GLU A 501 1.89 -10.13 -7.01
N GLN A 502 2.46 -11.34 -6.92
CA GLN A 502 2.47 -12.37 -7.97
C GLN A 502 1.10 -12.68 -8.59
N VAL A 503 0.00 -12.56 -7.83
CA VAL A 503 -1.38 -12.77 -8.34
C VAL A 503 -1.87 -11.58 -9.16
N THR A 504 -1.37 -10.37 -8.85
CA THR A 504 -1.84 -9.10 -9.43
C THR A 504 -0.93 -8.53 -10.51
N GLN A 505 0.37 -8.89 -10.46
CA GLN A 505 1.43 -8.45 -11.35
C GLN A 505 2.33 -9.66 -11.71
N PRO A 506 1.81 -10.65 -12.46
CA PRO A 506 2.57 -11.80 -12.93
C PRO A 506 3.82 -11.39 -13.74
N ASN A 507 4.97 -12.01 -13.42
CA ASN A 507 6.26 -11.73 -14.07
C ASN A 507 6.55 -12.74 -15.20
N TYR A 508 6.30 -12.34 -16.44
CA TYR A 508 6.58 -13.14 -17.64
C TYR A 508 8.03 -13.01 -18.14
N GLY A 509 8.90 -12.28 -17.42
CA GLY A 509 10.29 -12.02 -17.85
C GLY A 509 11.29 -13.14 -17.56
N GLY A 510 10.87 -14.20 -16.88
CA GLY A 510 11.69 -15.36 -16.52
C GLY A 510 10.87 -16.39 -15.77
N LYS A 511 11.48 -17.52 -15.37
CA LYS A 511 10.79 -18.60 -14.64
C LYS A 511 10.34 -18.06 -13.28
N SER A 512 9.02 -17.87 -13.13
CA SER A 512 8.37 -17.39 -11.90
C SER A 512 6.99 -18.01 -11.76
N THR A 513 6.35 -17.86 -10.60
CA THR A 513 5.03 -18.45 -10.33
C THR A 513 3.96 -17.35 -10.18
N THR A 514 2.84 -17.53 -10.88
CA THR A 514 1.60 -16.75 -10.72
C THR A 514 0.49 -17.66 -10.19
N PHE A 515 -0.71 -17.13 -9.95
CA PHE A 515 -1.83 -17.90 -9.39
C PHE A 515 -3.13 -17.68 -10.16
N ILE A 516 -3.85 -18.77 -10.39
CA ILE A 516 -5.21 -18.79 -10.93
C ILE A 516 -6.18 -18.91 -9.75
N LEU A 517 -7.16 -18.01 -9.68
CA LEU A 517 -8.28 -18.11 -8.74
C LEU A 517 -9.38 -18.93 -9.40
N TYR A 518 -9.84 -20.02 -8.78
CA TYR A 518 -10.80 -20.95 -9.39
C TYR A 518 -12.22 -20.62 -8.92
N LEU A 519 -12.99 -19.89 -9.74
CA LEU A 519 -14.43 -19.64 -9.51
C LEU A 519 -15.33 -20.51 -10.40
N SER A 520 -14.87 -20.84 -11.60
CA SER A 520 -15.47 -21.81 -12.51
C SER A 520 -14.45 -22.28 -13.54
N ASP A 521 -14.69 -23.44 -14.14
CA ASP A 521 -13.86 -24.04 -15.20
C ASP A 521 -13.62 -23.05 -16.34
N GLU A 522 -14.68 -22.46 -16.91
CA GLU A 522 -14.60 -21.45 -17.98
C GLU A 522 -13.68 -20.27 -17.61
N GLN A 523 -13.76 -19.79 -16.37
CA GLN A 523 -12.94 -18.68 -15.87
C GLN A 523 -11.48 -19.10 -15.61
N ALA A 524 -11.25 -20.33 -15.14
CA ALA A 524 -9.91 -20.87 -14.92
C ALA A 524 -9.19 -21.08 -16.26
N MET A 525 -9.89 -21.64 -17.27
CA MET A 525 -9.38 -21.77 -18.64
C MET A 525 -9.09 -20.41 -19.26
N ALA A 526 -9.96 -19.41 -19.07
CA ALA A 526 -9.73 -18.05 -19.58
C ALA A 526 -8.53 -17.35 -18.92
N GLN A 527 -8.27 -17.58 -17.62
CA GLN A 527 -7.05 -17.09 -16.97
C GLN A 527 -5.81 -17.83 -17.51
N LEU A 528 -5.84 -19.16 -17.60
CA LEU A 528 -4.74 -19.94 -18.18
C LEU A 528 -4.42 -19.45 -19.61
N HIS A 529 -5.43 -19.25 -20.44
CA HIS A 529 -5.28 -18.75 -21.82
C HIS A 529 -4.54 -17.41 -21.87
N GLN A 530 -4.93 -16.45 -21.02
CA GLN A 530 -4.28 -15.14 -20.94
C GLN A 530 -2.85 -15.22 -20.42
N HIS A 531 -2.56 -16.10 -19.45
CA HIS A 531 -1.19 -16.30 -18.97
C HIS A 531 -0.31 -16.96 -20.04
N VAL A 532 -0.78 -18.04 -20.68
CA VAL A 532 0.01 -18.74 -21.70
C VAL A 532 0.23 -17.88 -22.94
N ILE A 533 -0.79 -17.19 -23.48
CA ILE A 533 -0.62 -16.23 -24.61
C ILE A 533 0.44 -15.17 -24.31
N ARG A 534 0.50 -14.66 -23.08
CA ARG A 534 1.44 -13.61 -22.70
C ARG A 534 2.84 -14.15 -22.37
N LEU A 535 2.98 -15.46 -22.20
CA LEU A 535 4.24 -16.15 -21.90
C LEU A 535 4.94 -16.66 -23.16
N VAL A 536 4.20 -17.34 -24.06
CA VAL A 536 4.78 -17.97 -25.26
C VAL A 536 4.70 -17.05 -26.47
N LYS A 537 5.70 -17.14 -27.38
CA LYS A 537 5.78 -16.31 -28.59
C LYS A 537 5.04 -16.91 -29.80
N VAL A 538 4.06 -17.78 -29.57
CA VAL A 538 3.29 -18.50 -30.60
C VAL A 538 1.78 -18.29 -30.41
N PRO A 539 0.96 -18.38 -31.47
CA PRO A 539 -0.50 -18.36 -31.33
C PRO A 539 -1.00 -19.52 -30.46
N VAL A 540 -1.92 -19.24 -29.54
CA VAL A 540 -2.54 -20.23 -28.65
C VAL A 540 -4.05 -20.02 -28.67
N PHE A 541 -4.79 -21.07 -29.02
CA PHE A 541 -6.23 -20.98 -29.28
C PHE A 541 -7.06 -21.44 -28.07
N PRO A 542 -8.25 -20.87 -27.81
CA PRO A 542 -9.08 -21.22 -26.65
C PRO A 542 -9.43 -22.71 -26.55
N GLU A 543 -9.66 -23.37 -27.68
CA GLU A 543 -9.96 -24.80 -27.76
C GLU A 543 -8.82 -25.70 -27.22
N TRP A 544 -7.59 -25.19 -27.13
CA TRP A 544 -6.46 -25.94 -26.57
C TRP A 544 -6.44 -25.94 -25.04
N MET A 545 -7.27 -25.15 -24.35
CA MET A 545 -7.16 -24.98 -22.89
C MET A 545 -7.49 -26.25 -22.10
N GLY A 546 -8.43 -27.09 -22.56
CA GLY A 546 -8.71 -28.37 -21.91
C GLY A 546 -7.49 -29.30 -21.88
N TYR A 547 -6.77 -29.38 -23.00
CA TYR A 547 -5.49 -30.09 -23.09
C TYR A 547 -4.43 -29.44 -22.19
N LEU A 548 -4.21 -28.13 -22.30
CA LEU A 548 -3.16 -27.44 -21.54
C LEU A 548 -3.39 -27.43 -20.02
N TRP A 549 -4.63 -27.44 -19.54
CA TRP A 549 -4.95 -27.52 -18.12
C TRP A 549 -4.63 -28.90 -17.52
N GLN A 550 -4.92 -29.97 -18.27
CA GLN A 550 -4.62 -31.35 -17.82
C GLN A 550 -3.14 -31.68 -18.00
N ALA A 551 -2.57 -31.43 -19.20
CA ALA A 551 -1.16 -31.61 -19.46
C ALA A 551 -0.27 -30.74 -18.55
N GLY A 552 -0.70 -29.51 -18.24
CA GLY A 552 -0.02 -28.63 -17.29
C GLY A 552 -0.04 -29.14 -15.86
N GLN A 553 -1.09 -29.84 -15.42
CA GLN A 553 -1.11 -30.52 -14.11
C GLN A 553 -0.18 -31.75 -14.10
N SER A 554 -0.24 -32.62 -15.10
CA SER A 554 0.68 -33.77 -15.21
C SER A 554 2.15 -33.35 -15.31
N ALA A 555 2.44 -32.23 -15.98
CA ALA A 555 3.78 -31.63 -16.06
C ALA A 555 4.15 -30.78 -14.83
N MET A 556 3.32 -30.73 -13.79
CA MET A 556 3.51 -29.94 -12.55
C MET A 556 3.65 -28.43 -12.76
N LEU A 557 3.29 -27.90 -13.93
CA LEU A 557 3.23 -26.46 -14.24
C LEU A 557 1.96 -25.80 -13.68
N VAL A 558 0.92 -26.60 -13.38
CA VAL A 558 -0.32 -26.18 -12.71
C VAL A 558 -0.47 -27.03 -11.45
N ARG A 559 -0.29 -26.43 -10.27
CA ARG A 559 -0.30 -27.15 -8.98
C ARG A 559 -1.38 -26.57 -8.06
N LYS A 560 -2.20 -27.41 -7.43
CA LYS A 560 -3.21 -26.94 -6.46
C LYS A 560 -2.52 -26.48 -5.17
N THR A 561 -2.76 -25.22 -4.77
CA THR A 561 -2.19 -24.68 -3.52
C THR A 561 -2.92 -25.21 -2.29
N ARG A 562 -2.34 -25.05 -1.10
CA ARG A 562 -3.01 -25.39 0.15
C ARG A 562 -3.98 -24.26 0.51
N SER A 563 -5.25 -24.37 0.11
CA SER A 563 -6.28 -23.35 0.36
C SER A 563 -7.50 -23.87 1.15
N ALA A 564 -8.28 -22.94 1.71
CA ALA A 564 -9.61 -23.22 2.27
C ALA A 564 -10.52 -21.98 2.19
N GLY A 565 -11.79 -22.15 2.61
CA GLY A 565 -12.82 -21.10 2.60
C GLY A 565 -13.67 -21.07 1.34
N GLY A 566 -13.71 -22.16 0.59
CA GLY A 566 -14.55 -22.30 -0.61
C GLY A 566 -13.94 -21.72 -1.90
N LEU A 567 -12.80 -21.03 -1.83
CA LEU A 567 -12.00 -20.65 -2.99
C LEU A 567 -10.83 -21.61 -3.16
N GLU A 568 -10.72 -22.23 -4.33
CA GLU A 568 -9.53 -22.98 -4.72
C GLU A 568 -8.57 -22.07 -5.51
N ILE A 569 -7.27 -22.23 -5.26
CA ILE A 569 -6.22 -21.45 -5.92
C ILE A 569 -5.15 -22.40 -6.43
N PHE A 570 -4.76 -22.22 -7.68
CA PHE A 570 -3.73 -23.01 -8.35
C PHE A 570 -2.53 -22.12 -8.63
N SER A 571 -1.32 -22.58 -8.27
CA SER A 571 -0.08 -21.98 -8.75
C SER A 571 0.16 -22.40 -10.20
N LEU A 572 0.58 -21.44 -11.01
CA LEU A 572 0.90 -21.58 -12.42
C LEU A 572 2.35 -21.14 -12.62
N ASP A 573 3.21 -22.07 -13.02
CA ASP A 573 4.63 -21.82 -13.26
C ASP A 573 4.83 -21.27 -14.69
N LEU A 574 5.35 -20.06 -14.78
CA LEU A 574 5.57 -19.30 -16.01
C LEU A 574 6.88 -19.71 -16.69
N ASP A 575 7.01 -21.00 -16.99
CA ASP A 575 8.14 -21.55 -17.73
C ASP A 575 7.85 -21.58 -19.24
N VAL A 576 8.40 -20.61 -19.97
CA VAL A 576 8.27 -20.48 -21.43
C VAL A 576 8.63 -21.77 -22.16
N ASP A 577 9.70 -22.46 -21.73
CA ASP A 577 10.23 -23.64 -22.43
C ASP A 577 9.27 -24.82 -22.28
N SER A 578 8.81 -25.06 -21.05
CA SER A 578 7.91 -26.17 -20.71
C SER A 578 6.52 -25.99 -21.31
N TRP A 579 5.95 -24.78 -21.28
CA TRP A 579 4.69 -24.47 -21.98
C TRP A 579 4.83 -24.58 -23.51
N THR A 580 5.96 -24.13 -24.08
CA THR A 580 6.23 -24.31 -25.52
C THR A 580 6.36 -25.78 -25.89
N ARG A 581 7.03 -26.60 -25.05
CA ARG A 581 7.16 -28.03 -25.27
C ARG A 581 5.82 -28.75 -25.20
N LEU A 582 4.92 -28.43 -24.26
CA LEU A 582 3.54 -28.93 -24.26
C LEU A 582 2.79 -28.58 -25.55
N LEU A 583 2.86 -27.32 -26.00
CA LEU A 583 2.22 -26.88 -27.25
C LEU A 583 2.75 -27.63 -28.49
N THR A 584 4.08 -27.70 -28.66
CA THR A 584 4.68 -28.43 -29.78
C THR A 584 4.43 -29.93 -29.70
N GLY A 585 4.41 -30.51 -28.49
CA GLY A 585 4.11 -31.90 -28.23
C GLY A 585 2.69 -32.25 -28.64
N GLY A 586 1.70 -31.54 -28.11
CA GLY A 586 0.28 -31.72 -28.44
C GLY A 586 -0.02 -31.54 -29.93
N LEU A 587 0.64 -30.59 -30.61
CA LEU A 587 0.55 -30.43 -32.07
C LEU A 587 1.20 -31.61 -32.81
N SER A 588 2.41 -32.02 -32.42
CA SER A 588 3.15 -33.11 -33.08
C SER A 588 2.47 -34.48 -32.95
N GLN A 589 1.75 -34.71 -31.86
CA GLN A 589 1.01 -35.95 -31.62
C GLN A 589 -0.46 -35.88 -32.09
N GLY A 590 -0.92 -34.73 -32.60
CA GLY A 590 -2.30 -34.55 -33.06
C GLY A 590 -3.35 -34.56 -31.94
N ILE A 591 -2.97 -34.19 -30.71
CA ILE A 591 -3.89 -34.04 -29.57
C ILE A 591 -4.60 -32.68 -29.62
N ILE A 592 -3.87 -31.65 -30.08
CA ILE A 592 -4.42 -30.35 -30.46
C ILE A 592 -4.13 -30.08 -31.93
N HIS A 593 -4.97 -29.26 -32.56
CA HIS A 593 -4.89 -28.95 -33.99
C HIS A 593 -4.87 -27.44 -34.20
N LEU A 594 -4.12 -26.98 -35.20
CA LEU A 594 -4.32 -25.65 -35.77
C LEU A 594 -5.70 -25.63 -36.43
N THR A 595 -6.60 -24.78 -35.94
CA THR A 595 -7.94 -24.63 -36.50
C THR A 595 -7.86 -23.98 -37.88
N HIS A 596 -7.98 -24.81 -38.92
CA HIS A 596 -8.17 -24.35 -40.29
C HIS A 596 -9.55 -23.67 -40.40
N THR A 597 -9.58 -22.36 -40.21
CA THR A 597 -10.68 -21.53 -40.69
C THR A 597 -10.69 -21.56 -42.21
N ALA A 598 -11.67 -22.24 -42.78
CA ALA A 598 -12.02 -22.20 -44.20
C ALA A 598 -13.01 -21.06 -44.48
#